data_AF-A0A0M0K3Y3-F1
#
_entry.id   AF-A0A0M0K3Y3-F1
#
_cell.length_a   1.000
_cell.length_b   1.000
_cell.length_c   1.000
_cell.angle_alpha   90.00
_cell.angle_beta   90.00
_cell.angle_gamma   90.00
#
_symmetry.space_group_name_H-M   'P 1'
#
loop_
_entity.id
_entity.type
_entity.pdbx_description
1 polymer ?
#
loop_
_entity_poly.entity_id
_entity_poly.type
_entity_poly.pdbx_seq_one_letter_code
_entity_poly.pdbx_strand_id
1 'polypeptide(L)'
;MSGPADARWGIARTASFSLPPRIVALMRGRGGEPPMELGDADDKVFGEINSKQKGGTVAKVTNGMIDRTAYYEHALVCALSPFLHDETALYADT
;
A
#
# COMPACT_ATOMS: atom_id res chain seq x y z
N MET A 1 26.65 -27.02 11.80
CA MET A 1 25.58 -26.31 12.53
C MET A 1 24.52 -25.94 11.51
N SER A 2 23.46 -26.73 11.40
CA SER A 2 22.32 -26.39 10.53
C SER A 2 21.57 -25.23 11.16
N GLY A 3 21.30 -24.18 10.39
CA GLY A 3 20.50 -23.02 10.83
C GLY A 3 19.07 -23.42 11.20
N PRO A 4 18.27 -22.51 11.79
CA PRO A 4 16.88 -22.81 12.08
C PRO A 4 16.17 -23.21 10.79
N ALA A 5 15.40 -24.30 10.84
CA ALA A 5 14.62 -24.82 9.72
C ALA A 5 13.87 -23.67 9.01
N ASP A 6 13.91 -23.66 7.68
CA ASP A 6 13.43 -22.61 6.79
C ASP A 6 12.08 -22.01 7.24
N ALA A 7 12.13 -20.78 7.76
CA ALA A 7 10.92 -20.06 8.12
C ALA A 7 10.14 -19.77 6.83
N ARG A 8 8.98 -20.43 6.66
CA ARG A 8 8.08 -20.15 5.53
C ARG A 8 7.65 -18.70 5.58
N TRP A 9 7.86 -17.97 4.48
CA TRP A 9 7.51 -16.56 4.36
C TRP A 9 6.80 -16.31 3.04
N GLY A 10 5.95 -15.28 3.03
CA GLY A 10 5.24 -14.84 1.85
C GLY A 10 5.30 -13.32 1.73
N ILE A 11 5.38 -12.84 0.49
CA ILE A 11 5.48 -11.42 0.18
C ILE A 11 4.57 -11.08 -0.99
N ALA A 12 3.92 -9.95 -0.88
CA ALA A 12 3.20 -9.33 -1.98
C ALA A 12 3.25 -7.81 -1.82
N ARG A 13 2.88 -7.14 -2.90
CA ARG A 13 2.81 -5.68 -2.96
C ARG A 13 1.42 -5.29 -3.43
N THR A 14 0.88 -4.22 -2.85
CA THR A 14 -0.33 -3.60 -3.36
C THR A 14 -0.12 -3.03 -4.78
N ALA A 15 -1.20 -2.84 -5.53
CA ALA A 15 -1.15 -2.32 -6.89
C ALA A 15 -0.54 -0.91 -6.91
N SER A 16 0.37 -0.62 -7.83
CA SER A 16 0.89 0.75 -7.99
C SER A 16 -0.11 1.62 -8.75
N PHE A 17 -0.22 2.88 -8.36
CA PHE A 17 -1.05 3.87 -9.05
C PHE A 17 -0.33 5.22 -9.14
N SER A 18 -0.67 6.01 -10.15
CA SER A 18 -0.08 7.34 -10.35
C SER A 18 -0.71 8.36 -9.40
N LEU A 19 0.13 9.15 -8.75
CA LEU A 19 -0.31 10.31 -7.98
C LEU A 19 -0.58 11.51 -8.91
N PRO A 20 -1.57 12.36 -8.60
CA PRO A 20 -1.76 13.63 -9.28
C PRO A 20 -0.47 14.46 -9.30
N PRO A 21 -0.11 15.11 -10.43
CA PRO A 21 1.14 15.87 -10.54
C PRO A 21 1.33 16.93 -9.44
N ARG A 22 0.22 17.54 -8.97
CA ARG A 22 0.25 18.53 -7.89
C ARG A 22 0.70 17.93 -6.55
N ILE A 23 0.27 16.70 -6.23
CA ILE A 23 0.72 15.98 -5.03
C ILE A 23 2.22 15.71 -5.12
N VAL A 24 2.68 15.22 -6.27
CA VAL A 24 4.11 14.96 -6.51
C VAL A 24 4.95 16.24 -6.40
N ALA A 25 4.44 17.38 -6.88
CA ALA A 25 5.12 18.66 -6.77
C ALA A 25 5.26 19.10 -5.31
N LEU A 26 4.20 18.97 -4.50
CA LEU A 26 4.21 19.30 -3.07
C LEU A 26 5.14 18.37 -2.28
N MET A 27 5.11 17.06 -2.53
CA MET A 27 6.02 16.10 -1.91
C MET A 27 7.49 16.42 -2.17
N ARG A 28 7.79 17.04 -3.32
CA ARG A 28 9.14 17.43 -3.72
C ARG A 28 9.51 18.86 -3.31
N GLY A 29 8.66 19.56 -2.57
CA GLY A 29 8.90 20.94 -2.16
C GLY A 29 9.01 21.91 -3.35
N ARG A 30 8.20 21.70 -4.39
CA ARG A 30 8.17 22.59 -5.58
C ARG A 30 7.10 23.66 -5.41
N GLY A 31 7.29 24.79 -6.10
CA GLY A 31 6.31 25.89 -6.10
C GLY A 31 6.37 26.80 -4.87
N GLY A 32 7.53 26.87 -4.20
CA GLY A 32 7.74 27.74 -3.03
C GLY A 32 7.33 27.11 -1.70
N GLU A 33 6.96 25.84 -1.70
CA GLU A 33 6.52 25.08 -0.53
C GLU A 33 7.66 24.15 -0.05
N PRO A 34 7.82 23.91 1.26
CA PRO A 34 8.71 22.85 1.75
C PRO A 34 8.17 21.47 1.33
N PRO A 35 9.04 20.44 1.22
CA PRO A 35 8.60 19.06 0.99
C PRO A 35 7.57 18.62 2.03
N MET A 36 6.49 17.98 1.55
CA MET A 36 5.40 17.48 2.39
C MET A 36 5.32 15.95 2.36
N GLU A 37 4.89 15.36 3.47
CA GLU A 37 4.48 13.96 3.49
C GLU A 37 3.25 13.75 2.60
N LEU A 38 3.09 12.55 2.04
CA LEU A 38 1.99 12.23 1.12
C LEU A 38 0.62 12.59 1.69
N GLY A 39 0.39 12.27 2.98
CA GLY A 39 -0.88 12.57 3.65
C GLY A 39 -1.20 14.06 3.70
N ASP A 40 -0.21 14.90 3.98
CA ASP A 40 -0.39 16.36 4.06
C ASP A 40 -0.57 16.97 2.67
N ALA A 41 0.18 16.48 1.67
CA ALA A 41 0.03 16.88 0.27
C ALA A 41 -1.36 16.50 -0.29
N ASP A 42 -1.86 15.31 0.05
CA ASP A 42 -3.21 14.87 -0.31
C ASP A 42 -4.28 15.76 0.33
N ASP A 43 -4.18 16.03 1.63
CA ASP A 43 -5.14 16.88 2.36
C ASP A 43 -5.20 18.29 1.74
N LYS A 44 -4.03 18.87 1.42
CA LYS A 44 -3.93 20.16 0.74
C LYS A 44 -4.48 20.16 -0.69
N VAL A 45 -4.44 19.03 -1.40
CA VAL A 45 -4.91 18.93 -2.80
C VAL A 45 -6.39 18.69 -2.89
N PHE A 46 -6.93 17.82 -2.04
CA PHE A 46 -8.34 17.48 -2.03
C PHE A 46 -9.18 18.39 -1.12
N GLY A 47 -8.56 19.35 -0.42
CA GLY A 47 -9.26 20.33 0.41
C GLY A 47 -9.87 19.71 1.67
N GLU A 48 -9.29 18.62 2.16
CA GLU A 48 -9.75 17.92 3.36
C GLU A 48 -8.77 18.14 4.51
N ILE A 49 -9.27 18.27 5.73
CA ILE A 49 -8.46 18.33 6.96
C ILE A 49 -8.61 17.00 7.69
N ASN A 50 -7.50 16.33 8.02
CA ASN A 50 -7.47 15.07 8.79
C ASN A 50 -8.19 13.89 8.10
N SER A 51 -7.98 13.71 6.80
CA SER A 51 -8.63 12.63 6.03
C SER A 51 -8.11 11.22 6.32
N LYS A 52 -7.28 11.02 7.36
CA LYS A 52 -6.73 9.71 7.77
C LYS A 52 -7.81 8.63 7.98
N GLN A 53 -9.06 9.05 8.18
CA GLN A 53 -10.26 8.20 8.36
C GLN A 53 -11.04 7.91 7.04
N LYS A 54 -10.69 8.52 5.90
CA LYS A 54 -11.48 8.48 4.64
C LYS A 54 -10.90 7.59 3.54
N GLY A 55 -10.30 6.44 3.89
CA GLY A 55 -9.84 5.45 2.89
C GLY A 55 -8.48 5.76 2.23
N GLY A 56 -7.79 6.83 2.65
CA GLY A 56 -6.42 7.15 2.21
C GLY A 56 -6.31 7.64 0.76
N THR A 57 -5.08 7.81 0.28
CA THR A 57 -4.77 8.33 -1.07
C THR A 57 -5.47 7.54 -2.17
N VAL A 58 -5.49 6.21 -2.05
CA VAL A 58 -6.09 5.31 -3.05
C VAL A 58 -7.58 5.58 -3.23
N ALA A 59 -8.33 5.82 -2.15
CA ALA A 59 -9.74 6.18 -2.23
C ALA A 59 -9.92 7.54 -2.91
N LYS A 60 -9.07 8.52 -2.58
CA LYS A 60 -9.14 9.86 -3.20
C LYS A 60 -8.87 9.81 -4.71
N VAL A 61 -7.83 9.09 -5.16
CA VAL A 61 -7.47 9.03 -6.58
C VAL A 61 -8.40 8.14 -7.40
N THR A 62 -9.08 7.18 -6.77
CA THR A 62 -10.06 6.29 -7.43
C THR A 62 -11.50 6.77 -7.26
N ASN A 63 -11.74 7.98 -6.73
CA ASN A 63 -13.07 8.50 -6.45
C ASN A 63 -13.93 7.55 -5.59
N GLY A 64 -13.32 6.94 -4.57
CA GLY A 64 -13.97 6.04 -3.63
C GLY A 64 -14.24 4.62 -4.15
N MET A 65 -13.87 4.30 -5.39
CA MET A 65 -14.09 2.97 -5.96
C MET A 65 -13.23 1.88 -5.31
N ILE A 66 -12.07 2.25 -4.75
CA ILE A 66 -11.21 1.37 -3.97
C ILE A 66 -10.89 2.08 -2.66
N ASP A 67 -11.32 1.50 -1.53
CA ASP A 67 -10.93 1.99 -0.22
C ASP A 67 -9.58 1.39 0.24
N ARG A 68 -9.11 1.85 1.41
CA ARG A 68 -7.86 1.37 1.98
C ARG A 68 -7.92 -0.13 2.30
N THR A 69 -9.03 -0.62 2.81
CA THR A 69 -9.17 -2.01 3.24
C THR A 69 -9.06 -2.94 2.04
N ALA A 70 -9.89 -2.73 1.02
CA ALA A 70 -9.88 -3.51 -0.22
C ALA A 70 -8.51 -3.47 -0.92
N TYR A 71 -7.85 -2.31 -0.89
CA TYR A 71 -6.52 -2.15 -1.47
C TYR A 71 -5.45 -3.02 -0.80
N TYR A 72 -5.47 -3.15 0.54
CA TYR A 72 -4.52 -3.99 1.26
C TYR A 72 -4.94 -5.47 1.30
N GLU A 73 -6.23 -5.76 1.32
CA GLU A 73 -6.77 -7.12 1.42
C GLU A 73 -6.24 -8.02 0.30
N HIS A 74 -6.29 -7.56 -0.95
CA HIS A 74 -5.76 -8.33 -2.08
C HIS A 74 -4.28 -8.68 -1.92
N ALA A 75 -3.45 -7.71 -1.52
CA ALA A 75 -2.02 -7.97 -1.32
C ALA A 75 -1.78 -8.93 -0.15
N LEU A 76 -2.54 -8.81 0.94
CA LEU A 76 -2.44 -9.73 2.07
C LEU A 76 -2.83 -11.15 1.67
N VAL A 77 -3.92 -11.33 0.92
CA VAL A 77 -4.33 -12.65 0.40
C VAL A 77 -3.22 -13.27 -0.46
N CYS A 78 -2.61 -12.49 -1.37
CA CYS A 78 -1.48 -12.97 -2.16
C CYS A 78 -0.26 -13.33 -1.30
N ALA A 79 0.08 -12.50 -0.30
CA ALA A 79 1.19 -12.77 0.61
C ALA A 79 0.96 -14.02 1.47
N LEU A 80 -0.30 -14.37 1.74
CA LEU A 80 -0.68 -15.55 2.51
C LEU A 80 -0.67 -16.85 1.70
N SER A 81 -0.50 -16.78 0.37
CA SER A 81 -0.54 -17.95 -0.51
C SER A 81 0.28 -19.15 -0.03
N PRO A 82 1.53 -19.01 0.49
CA PRO A 82 2.30 -20.14 1.01
C PRO A 82 1.67 -20.86 2.22
N PHE A 83 0.79 -20.20 2.96
CA PHE A 83 0.12 -20.72 4.16
C PHE A 83 -1.28 -21.28 3.86
N LEU A 84 -1.89 -20.88 2.73
CA LEU A 84 -3.20 -21.39 2.32
C LEU A 84 -3.14 -22.82 1.76
N HIS A 85 -1.95 -23.38 1.60
CA HIS A 85 -1.70 -24.67 0.94
C HIS A 85 -0.96 -25.67 1.85
N ASP A 86 -1.04 -25.50 3.17
CA ASP A 86 -0.35 -26.35 4.17
C ASP A 86 -0.62 -27.85 3.97
N GLU A 87 -1.86 -28.24 3.66
CA GLU A 87 -2.26 -29.63 3.48
C GLU A 87 -1.64 -30.30 2.24
N THR A 88 -1.26 -29.49 1.25
CA THR A 88 -0.76 -29.99 -0.05
C THR A 88 0.77 -29.97 -0.16
N ALA A 89 1.46 -29.38 0.81
CA ALA A 89 2.91 -29.13 0.76
C ALA A 89 3.39 -28.43 -0.53
N LEU A 90 2.50 -27.70 -1.24
CA LEU A 90 2.79 -27.08 -2.54
C LEU A 90 3.99 -26.12 -2.51
N TYR A 91 4.28 -25.54 -1.33
CA TYR A 91 5.36 -24.59 -1.10
C TYR A 91 6.48 -25.15 -0.20
N ALA A 92 6.60 -26.48 -0.07
CA ALA A 92 7.73 -27.10 0.60
C ALA A 92 8.92 -27.21 -0.38
N ASP A 93 10.11 -26.78 0.05
CA ASP A 93 11.35 -27.07 -0.67
C ASP A 93 11.58 -28.59 -0.62
N THR A 94 11.59 -29.24 -1.78
CA THR A 94 11.76 -30.70 -1.95
C THR A 94 13.11 -31.20 -1.44
#